data_AF-A0A956MLG8-F1
#
_entry.id   AF-A0A956MLG8-F1
#
_cell.length_a   1.000
_cell.length_b   1.000
_cell.length_c   1.000
_cell.angle_alpha   90.00
_cell.angle_beta   90.00
_cell.angle_gamma   90.00
#
_symmetry.space_group_name_H-M   'P 1'
#
loop_
_entity.id
_entity.type
_entity.pdbx_description
1 polymer ?
#
loop_
_entity_poly.entity_id
_entity_poly.type
_entity_poly.pdbx_seq_one_letter_code
_entity_poly.pdbx_strand_id
1 'polypeptide(L)'
;MFRLRLAKVAGITAFWTVLSLVQPLYDELVYRAYQADVSFYSFGRSLALNPLAALVGGPIAAGIVIFFIKERLRRQPFWLVVAAHALTYVTVILVLTWTGNLWYFSLELGRPLLDPTTLSGANAWFFGPWTVRNLLFWTGVATLTSFLVEVFDILGPGFWTHFVLGRYQRPRPERRTFLFL
;
A
#
# COMPACT_ATOMS: atom_id res chain seq x y z
N MET A 1 -7.38 22.01 6.60
CA MET A 1 -7.62 20.55 6.62
C MET A 1 -7.15 19.82 5.36
N PHE A 2 -7.43 20.32 4.14
CA PHE A 2 -7.04 19.64 2.89
C PHE A 2 -5.53 19.32 2.76
N ARG A 3 -4.65 20.29 3.06
CA ARG A 3 -3.18 20.09 3.01
C ARG A 3 -2.68 18.96 3.91
N LEU A 4 -3.29 18.78 5.09
CA LEU A 4 -2.93 17.70 6.02
C LEU A 4 -3.35 16.33 5.47
N ARG A 5 -4.53 16.24 4.83
CA ARG A 5 -4.98 15.00 4.16
C ARG A 5 -4.07 14.63 2.99
N LEU A 6 -3.67 15.62 2.18
CA LEU A 6 -2.72 15.40 1.09
C LEU A 6 -1.34 14.95 1.58
N ALA A 7 -0.83 15.57 2.65
CA ALA A 7 0.43 15.16 3.26
C ALA A 7 0.38 13.71 3.79
N LYS A 8 -0.75 13.26 4.34
CA LYS A 8 -0.95 11.86 4.74
C LYS A 8 -0.91 10.92 3.54
N VAL A 9 -1.62 11.25 2.46
CA VAL A 9 -1.60 10.45 1.22
C VAL A 9 -0.18 10.37 0.64
N ALA A 10 0.54 11.48 0.59
CA ALA A 10 1.92 11.52 0.14
C ALA A 10 2.84 10.68 1.04
N GLY A 11 2.68 10.77 2.36
CA GLY A 11 3.45 9.96 3.32
C GLY A 11 3.22 8.46 3.17
N ILE A 12 1.95 8.03 3.03
CA ILE A 12 1.60 6.63 2.78
C ILE A 12 2.18 6.16 1.44
N THR A 13 2.04 6.97 0.39
CA THR A 13 2.56 6.65 -0.95
C THR A 13 4.08 6.52 -0.94
N ALA A 14 4.79 7.45 -0.31
CA ALA A 14 6.24 7.39 -0.19
C ALA A 14 6.69 6.14 0.58
N PHE A 15 6.01 5.83 1.70
CA PHE A 15 6.26 4.62 2.47
C PHE A 15 6.08 3.35 1.62
N TRP A 16 4.96 3.23 0.89
CA TRP A 16 4.71 2.08 0.02
C TRP A 16 5.68 1.99 -1.15
N THR A 17 6.09 3.12 -1.71
CA THR A 17 7.07 3.16 -2.80
C THR A 17 8.42 2.61 -2.32
N VAL A 18 8.89 3.04 -1.14
CA VAL A 18 10.12 2.49 -0.55
C VAL A 18 9.95 1.01 -0.21
N LEU A 19 8.82 0.63 0.39
CA LEU A 19 8.55 -0.75 0.77
C LEU A 19 8.46 -1.70 -0.44
N SER A 20 7.99 -1.20 -1.59
CA SER A 20 7.90 -1.98 -2.82
C SER A 20 9.27 -2.44 -3.35
N LEU A 21 10.36 -1.79 -2.96
CA LEU A 21 11.72 -2.21 -3.30
C LEU A 21 12.10 -3.53 -2.62
N VAL A 22 11.46 -3.86 -1.50
CA VAL A 22 11.74 -5.10 -0.75
C VAL A 22 11.31 -6.33 -1.56
N GLN A 23 10.23 -6.26 -2.33
CA GLN A 23 9.68 -7.41 -3.04
C GLN A 23 10.61 -7.91 -4.17
N PRO A 24 11.12 -7.08 -5.10
CA PRO A 24 12.12 -7.49 -6.07
C PRO A 24 13.41 -8.03 -5.43
N LEU A 25 13.86 -7.42 -4.33
CA LEU A 25 15.05 -7.89 -3.60
C LEU A 25 14.81 -9.29 -3.01
N TYR A 26 13.67 -9.50 -2.37
CA TYR A 26 13.28 -10.80 -1.84
C TYR A 26 13.17 -11.85 -2.94
N ASP A 27 12.53 -11.52 -4.07
CA ASP A 27 12.38 -12.42 -5.21
C ASP A 27 13.74 -12.87 -5.75
N GLU A 28 14.65 -11.93 -5.99
CA GLU A 28 16.01 -12.22 -6.47
C GLU A 28 16.78 -13.13 -5.50
N LEU A 29 16.68 -12.87 -4.18
CA LEU A 29 17.33 -13.70 -3.17
C LEU A 29 16.78 -15.14 -3.16
N VAL A 30 15.46 -15.29 -3.26
CA VAL A 30 14.80 -16.61 -3.30
C VAL A 30 15.18 -17.36 -4.58
N TYR A 31 15.10 -16.71 -5.74
CA TYR A 31 15.43 -17.38 -7.00
C TYR A 31 16.88 -17.85 -7.05
N ARG A 32 17.83 -17.04 -6.55
CA ARG A 32 19.24 -17.44 -6.42
C ARG A 32 19.44 -18.58 -5.42
N ALA A 33 18.76 -18.53 -4.27
CA ALA A 33 18.90 -19.54 -3.23
C ALA A 33 18.41 -20.93 -3.68
N TYR A 34 17.36 -21.00 -4.49
CA TYR A 34 16.77 -22.26 -4.96
C TYR A 34 17.18 -22.65 -6.38
N GLN A 35 18.10 -21.90 -7.03
CA GLN A 35 18.51 -22.12 -8.42
C GLN A 35 17.32 -22.27 -9.38
N ALA A 36 16.27 -21.48 -9.15
CA ALA A 36 15.05 -21.56 -9.93
C ALA A 36 15.29 -21.07 -11.37
N ASP A 37 14.60 -21.68 -12.34
CA ASP A 37 14.55 -21.13 -13.69
C ASP A 37 13.80 -19.79 -13.65
N VAL A 38 14.52 -18.71 -14.02
CA VAL A 38 14.06 -17.33 -14.00
C VAL A 38 13.88 -16.74 -15.40
N SER A 39 13.69 -17.57 -16.42
CA SER A 39 13.44 -17.11 -17.80
C SER A 39 12.31 -16.08 -17.94
N PHE A 40 11.31 -16.10 -17.04
CA PHE A 40 10.19 -15.15 -17.00
C PHE A 40 10.43 -13.91 -16.12
N TYR A 41 11.50 -13.89 -15.32
CA TYR A 41 11.78 -12.85 -14.33
C TYR A 41 13.02 -12.04 -14.70
N SER A 42 12.91 -10.71 -14.61
CA SER A 42 14.05 -9.80 -14.74
C SER A 42 14.11 -8.93 -13.50
N PHE A 43 15.20 -9.04 -12.72
CA PHE A 43 15.40 -8.26 -11.51
C PHE A 43 15.35 -6.76 -11.79
N GLY A 44 16.09 -6.29 -12.80
CA GLY A 44 16.13 -4.86 -13.15
C GLY A 44 14.76 -4.32 -13.54
N ARG A 45 13.99 -5.08 -14.33
CA ARG A 45 12.61 -4.73 -14.69
C ARG A 45 11.71 -4.71 -13.47
N SER A 46 11.79 -5.71 -12.60
CA SER A 46 10.99 -5.79 -11.36
C SER A 46 11.32 -4.66 -10.39
N LEU A 47 12.59 -4.29 -10.26
CA LEU A 47 13.08 -3.21 -9.41
C LEU A 47 12.59 -1.83 -9.89
N ALA A 48 12.38 -1.65 -11.19
CA ALA A 48 11.80 -0.43 -11.76
C ALA A 48 10.26 -0.43 -11.68
N LEU A 49 9.61 -1.53 -12.06
CA LEU A 49 8.15 -1.58 -12.18
C LEU A 49 7.42 -1.64 -10.84
N ASN A 50 7.97 -2.29 -9.80
CA ASN A 50 7.31 -2.37 -8.49
C ASN A 50 7.12 -0.99 -7.83
N PRO A 51 8.18 -0.14 -7.72
CA PRO A 51 8.03 1.21 -7.21
C PRO A 51 7.12 2.09 -8.05
N LEU A 52 7.15 1.96 -9.38
CA LEU A 52 6.23 2.70 -10.24
C LEU A 52 4.77 2.30 -9.98
N ALA A 53 4.50 1.00 -9.82
CA ALA A 53 3.17 0.52 -9.48
C ALA A 53 2.71 1.05 -8.11
N ALA A 54 3.58 1.05 -7.10
CA ALA A 54 3.28 1.61 -5.78
C ALA A 54 3.07 3.14 -5.81
N LEU A 55 3.83 3.86 -6.65
CA LEU A 55 3.73 5.30 -6.83
C LEU A 55 2.42 5.71 -7.51
N VAL A 56 1.90 4.88 -8.42
CA VAL A 56 0.60 5.09 -9.07
C VAL A 56 -0.55 4.62 -8.17
N GLY A 57 -0.43 3.45 -7.58
CA GLY A 57 -1.49 2.84 -6.76
C GLY A 57 -1.66 3.49 -5.39
N GLY A 58 -0.57 3.97 -4.78
CA GLY A 58 -0.57 4.62 -3.46
C GLY A 58 -1.52 5.82 -3.37
N PRO A 59 -1.41 6.82 -4.27
CA PRO A 59 -2.29 7.99 -4.26
C PRO A 59 -3.75 7.64 -4.49
N ILE A 60 -4.03 6.65 -5.35
CA ILE A 60 -5.39 6.19 -5.62
C ILE A 60 -5.97 5.56 -4.36
N ALA A 61 -5.29 4.57 -3.79
CA ALA A 61 -5.82 3.80 -2.68
C ALA A 61 -5.87 4.62 -1.38
N ALA A 62 -4.77 5.28 -1.02
CA ALA A 62 -4.72 6.15 0.15
C ALA A 62 -5.61 7.39 -0.03
N GLY A 63 -5.74 7.91 -1.25
CA GLY A 63 -6.65 9.00 -1.57
C GLY A 63 -8.10 8.64 -1.32
N ILE A 64 -8.57 7.49 -1.83
CA ILE A 64 -9.93 7.00 -1.60
C ILE A 64 -10.20 6.86 -0.10
N VAL A 65 -9.27 6.24 0.63
CA VAL A 65 -9.40 6.01 2.08
C VAL A 65 -9.46 7.33 2.86
N ILE A 66 -8.47 8.21 2.68
CA ILE A 66 -8.31 9.43 3.49
C ILE A 66 -9.38 10.48 3.17
N PHE A 67 -9.79 10.61 1.90
CA PHE A 67 -10.75 11.65 1.50
C PHE A 67 -12.21 11.19 1.60
N PHE A 68 -12.53 9.92 1.32
CA PHE A 68 -13.92 9.46 1.22
C PHE A 68 -14.32 8.52 2.36
N ILE A 69 -13.54 7.46 2.59
CA ILE A 69 -13.93 6.42 3.56
C ILE A 69 -13.87 6.94 5.00
N LYS A 70 -12.79 7.64 5.34
CA LYS A 70 -12.58 8.14 6.71
C LYS A 70 -13.68 9.08 7.19
N GLU A 71 -14.19 9.97 6.32
CA GLU A 71 -15.28 10.88 6.68
C GLU A 71 -16.60 10.12 6.88
N ARG A 72 -16.86 9.12 6.00
CA ARG A 72 -18.09 8.32 6.03
C ARG A 72 -18.17 7.40 7.25
N LEU A 73 -17.03 6.90 7.75
CA LEU A 73 -16.98 5.95 8.85
C LEU A 73 -16.58 6.57 10.20
N ARG A 74 -16.59 7.90 10.32
CA ARG A 74 -16.13 8.62 11.53
C ARG A 74 -16.81 8.20 12.85
N ARG A 75 -18.04 7.69 12.79
CA ARG A 75 -18.83 7.25 13.96
C ARG A 75 -18.87 5.74 14.15
N GLN A 76 -18.17 4.99 13.31
CA GLN A 76 -18.20 3.53 13.34
C GLN A 76 -17.13 3.00 14.29
N PRO A 77 -17.32 1.79 14.85
CA PRO A 77 -16.29 1.13 15.63
C PRO A 77 -15.03 0.90 14.79
N PHE A 78 -13.89 0.93 15.47
CA PHE A 78 -12.56 0.87 14.86
C PHE A 78 -12.37 -0.29 13.88
N TRP A 79 -12.85 -1.49 14.23
CA TRP A 79 -12.69 -2.67 13.38
C TRP A 79 -13.43 -2.54 12.03
N LEU A 80 -14.58 -1.85 11.99
CA LEU A 80 -15.31 -1.57 10.75
C LEU A 80 -14.54 -0.60 9.86
N VAL A 81 -13.88 0.39 10.46
CA VAL A 81 -13.01 1.34 9.73
C VAL A 81 -11.85 0.59 9.09
N VAL A 82 -11.14 -0.24 9.87
CA VAL A 82 -10.01 -1.03 9.37
C VAL A 82 -10.45 -2.03 8.30
N ALA A 83 -11.59 -2.71 8.49
CA ALA A 83 -12.12 -3.64 7.50
C ALA A 83 -12.52 -2.95 6.18
N ALA A 84 -13.16 -1.78 6.26
CA ALA A 84 -13.51 -1.01 5.08
C ALA A 84 -12.27 -0.49 4.33
N HIS A 85 -11.23 -0.07 5.06
CA HIS A 85 -9.95 0.28 4.47
C HIS A 85 -9.32 -0.94 3.77
N ALA A 86 -9.23 -2.09 4.45
CA ALA A 86 -8.70 -3.32 3.88
C ALA A 86 -9.43 -3.72 2.59
N LEU A 87 -10.77 -3.68 2.58
CA LEU A 87 -11.58 -3.99 1.41
C LEU A 87 -11.32 -3.00 0.25
N THR A 88 -11.16 -1.72 0.57
CA THR A 88 -10.82 -0.69 -0.42
C THR A 88 -9.47 -1.00 -1.07
N TYR A 89 -8.46 -1.35 -0.28
CA TYR A 89 -7.14 -1.70 -0.81
C TYR A 89 -7.18 -2.97 -1.64
N VAL A 90 -7.85 -4.04 -1.17
CA VAL A 90 -8.03 -5.26 -1.94
C VAL A 90 -8.64 -4.95 -3.31
N THR A 91 -9.69 -4.14 -3.33
CA THR A 91 -10.37 -3.75 -4.58
C THR A 91 -9.43 -2.99 -5.51
N VAL A 92 -8.70 -2.00 -4.98
CA VAL A 92 -7.73 -1.22 -5.78
C VAL A 92 -6.59 -2.10 -6.29
N ILE A 93 -6.04 -2.99 -5.47
CA ILE A 93 -4.97 -3.91 -5.84
C ILE A 93 -5.43 -4.84 -6.96
N LEU A 94 -6.63 -5.41 -6.87
CA LEU A 94 -7.16 -6.30 -7.91
C LEU A 94 -7.34 -5.54 -9.23
N VAL A 95 -7.90 -4.33 -9.20
CA VAL A 95 -8.08 -3.51 -10.41
C VAL A 95 -6.73 -3.13 -11.03
N LEU A 96 -5.77 -2.66 -10.22
CA LEU A 96 -4.44 -2.28 -10.70
C LEU A 96 -3.63 -3.46 -11.21
N THR A 97 -3.76 -4.63 -10.56
CA THR A 97 -3.06 -5.84 -10.99
C THR A 97 -3.62 -6.35 -12.31
N TRP A 98 -4.95 -6.42 -12.44
CA TRP A 98 -5.57 -6.87 -13.68
C TRP A 98 -5.25 -5.94 -14.86
N THR A 99 -5.39 -4.62 -14.65
CA THR A 99 -5.04 -3.62 -15.68
C THR A 99 -3.54 -3.64 -16.00
N GLY A 100 -2.67 -3.72 -14.99
CA GLY A 100 -1.22 -3.84 -15.17
C GLY A 100 -0.82 -5.07 -15.99
N ASN A 101 -1.46 -6.22 -15.74
CA ASN A 101 -1.24 -7.44 -16.51
C ASN A 101 -1.67 -7.28 -17.98
N LEU A 102 -2.80 -6.62 -18.25
CA LEU A 102 -3.23 -6.34 -19.63
C LEU A 102 -2.20 -5.49 -20.39
N TRP A 103 -1.71 -4.43 -19.76
CA TRP A 103 -0.66 -3.59 -20.33
C TRP A 103 0.63 -4.37 -20.55
N TYR A 104 1.05 -5.17 -19.57
CA TYR A 104 2.25 -6.00 -19.68
C TYR A 104 2.18 -6.94 -20.88
N PHE A 105 1.12 -7.76 -20.99
CA PHE A 105 0.99 -8.72 -22.09
C PHE A 105 0.77 -8.04 -23.44
N SER A 106 0.08 -6.89 -23.49
CA SER A 106 -0.09 -6.12 -24.73
C SER A 106 1.26 -5.63 -25.27
N LEU A 107 2.13 -5.13 -24.39
CA LEU A 107 3.45 -4.64 -24.77
C LEU A 107 4.40 -5.78 -25.13
N GLU A 108 4.37 -6.88 -24.39
CA GLU A 108 5.21 -8.05 -24.63
C GLU A 108 4.86 -8.77 -25.94
N LEU A 109 3.56 -8.94 -26.23
CA LEU A 109 3.08 -9.64 -27.44
C LEU A 109 2.97 -8.71 -28.66
N GLY A 110 3.09 -7.40 -28.48
CA GLY A 110 2.86 -6.40 -29.54
C GLY A 110 1.43 -6.40 -30.06
N ARG A 111 0.45 -6.78 -29.23
CA ARG A 111 -0.97 -6.93 -29.61
C ARG A 111 -1.87 -5.95 -28.85
N PRO A 112 -3.06 -5.64 -29.37
CA PRO A 112 -4.04 -4.83 -28.64
C PRO A 112 -4.40 -5.42 -27.27
N LEU A 113 -4.85 -4.54 -26.35
CA LEU A 113 -5.26 -4.91 -24.99
C LEU A 113 -6.40 -5.94 -24.94
N LEU A 114 -7.30 -5.90 -25.94
CA LEU A 114 -8.49 -6.75 -26.02
C LEU A 114 -8.30 -7.96 -26.96
N ASP A 115 -7.08 -8.19 -27.47
CA ASP A 115 -6.81 -9.39 -28.26
C ASP A 115 -7.00 -10.65 -27.39
N PRO A 116 -7.63 -11.72 -27.90
CA PRO A 116 -7.89 -12.94 -27.12
C PRO A 116 -6.63 -13.55 -26.48
N THR A 117 -5.47 -13.39 -27.11
CA THR A 117 -4.20 -13.91 -26.56
C THR A 117 -3.63 -13.04 -25.45
N THR A 118 -3.82 -11.71 -25.53
CA THR A 118 -3.48 -10.78 -24.44
C THR A 118 -4.37 -11.04 -23.22
N LEU A 119 -5.68 -11.21 -23.45
CA LEU A 119 -6.65 -11.48 -22.40
C LEU A 119 -6.39 -12.82 -21.70
N SER A 120 -6.07 -13.87 -22.46
CA SER A 120 -5.78 -15.18 -21.88
C SER A 120 -4.51 -15.16 -21.02
N GLY A 121 -3.44 -14.52 -21.50
CA GLY A 121 -2.20 -14.34 -20.73
C GLY A 121 -2.42 -13.54 -19.44
N ALA A 122 -3.12 -12.40 -19.54
CA ALA A 122 -3.41 -11.55 -18.39
C ALA A 122 -4.29 -12.26 -17.35
N ASN A 123 -5.31 -13.00 -17.78
CA ASN A 123 -6.19 -13.76 -16.89
C ASN A 123 -5.46 -14.94 -16.24
N ALA A 124 -4.62 -15.67 -16.98
CA ALA A 124 -3.83 -16.77 -16.43
C ALA A 124 -2.91 -16.28 -15.30
N TRP A 125 -2.30 -15.11 -15.47
CA TRP A 125 -1.48 -14.48 -14.41
C TRP A 125 -2.33 -13.92 -13.26
N PHE A 126 -3.48 -13.31 -13.57
CA PHE A 126 -4.37 -12.75 -12.57
C PHE A 126 -4.97 -13.80 -11.64
N PHE A 127 -5.37 -14.96 -12.16
CA PHE A 127 -5.85 -16.09 -11.34
C PHE A 127 -4.72 -17.02 -10.89
N GLY A 128 -3.47 -16.69 -11.22
CA GLY A 128 -2.30 -17.48 -10.87
C GLY A 128 -1.80 -17.26 -9.44
N PRO A 129 -0.90 -18.14 -8.94
CA PRO A 129 -0.32 -18.04 -7.59
C PRO A 129 0.40 -16.72 -7.33
N TRP A 130 0.98 -16.11 -8.38
CA TRP A 130 1.67 -14.83 -8.29
C TRP A 130 0.74 -13.72 -7.77
N THR A 131 -0.48 -13.63 -8.29
CA THR A 131 -1.45 -12.62 -7.86
C THR A 131 -1.93 -12.86 -6.43
N VAL A 132 -2.15 -14.12 -6.04
CA VAL A 132 -2.52 -14.48 -4.67
C VAL A 132 -1.44 -14.05 -3.68
N ARG A 133 -0.17 -14.38 -3.97
CA ARG A 133 0.98 -13.95 -3.17
C ARG A 133 1.04 -12.43 -3.05
N ASN A 134 0.91 -11.73 -4.19
CA ASN A 134 0.99 -10.27 -4.23
C ASN A 134 -0.15 -9.62 -3.44
N LEU A 135 -1.37 -10.16 -3.58
CA LEU A 135 -2.55 -9.71 -2.86
C LEU A 135 -2.39 -9.89 -1.35
N LEU A 136 -1.89 -11.03 -0.90
CA LEU A 136 -1.64 -11.29 0.53
C LEU A 136 -0.62 -10.30 1.11
N PHE A 137 0.51 -10.11 0.43
CA PHE A 137 1.54 -9.19 0.87
C PHE A 137 1.01 -7.75 0.97
N TRP A 138 0.45 -7.22 -0.13
CA TRP A 138 -0.01 -5.83 -0.18
C TRP A 138 -1.23 -5.56 0.68
N THR A 139 -2.14 -6.52 0.83
CA THR A 139 -3.29 -6.37 1.74
C THR A 139 -2.83 -6.35 3.20
N GLY A 140 -1.86 -7.20 3.56
CA GLY A 140 -1.24 -7.19 4.89
C GLY A 140 -0.58 -5.84 5.19
N VAL A 141 0.25 -5.35 4.28
CA VAL A 141 0.90 -4.03 4.36
C VAL A 141 -0.14 -2.92 4.49
N ALA A 142 -1.17 -2.90 3.65
CA ALA A 142 -2.15 -1.83 3.62
C ALA A 142 -3.06 -1.82 4.85
N THR A 143 -3.43 -3.00 5.35
CA THR A 143 -4.20 -3.16 6.59
C THR A 143 -3.40 -2.69 7.79
N LEU A 144 -2.13 -3.11 7.88
CA LEU A 144 -1.22 -2.67 8.94
C LEU A 144 -1.00 -1.16 8.89
N THR A 145 -0.75 -0.60 7.70
CA THR A 145 -0.59 0.85 7.50
C THR A 145 -1.83 1.59 7.99
N SER A 146 -3.03 1.08 7.69
CA SER A 146 -4.29 1.73 8.07
C SER A 146 -4.55 1.67 9.56
N PHE A 147 -4.28 0.51 10.18
CA PHE A 147 -4.31 0.38 11.63
C PHE A 147 -3.40 1.42 12.29
N LEU A 148 -2.15 1.52 11.83
CA LEU A 148 -1.17 2.47 12.35
C LEU A 148 -1.63 3.92 12.15
N VAL A 149 -2.16 4.27 10.98
CA VAL A 149 -2.68 5.62 10.69
C VAL A 149 -3.82 5.99 11.65
N GLU A 150 -4.76 5.09 11.91
CA GLU A 150 -5.85 5.36 12.85
C GLU A 150 -5.35 5.49 14.30
N VAL A 151 -4.40 4.65 14.71
CA VAL A 151 -3.74 4.77 16.03
C VAL A 151 -3.05 6.13 16.16
N PHE A 152 -2.34 6.59 15.13
CA PHE A 152 -1.61 7.87 15.19
C PHE A 152 -2.54 9.07 15.16
N ASP A 153 -3.69 8.95 14.52
CA ASP A 153 -4.72 9.98 14.55
C ASP A 153 -5.34 10.13 15.96
N ILE A 154 -5.43 9.05 16.73
CA ILE A 154 -5.85 9.09 18.14
C ILE A 154 -4.77 9.69 19.04
N LEU A 155 -3.50 9.32 18.84
CA LEU A 155 -2.38 9.77 19.68
C LEU A 155 -1.97 11.23 19.44
N GLY A 156 -2.44 11.84 18.36
CA GLY A 156 -2.25 13.24 18.04
C GLY A 156 -0.99 13.55 17.22
N PRO A 157 -0.94 14.73 16.59
CA PRO A 157 0.15 15.11 15.69
C PRO A 157 1.49 15.16 16.42
N GLY A 158 2.54 14.54 15.84
CA GLY A 158 3.90 14.58 16.39
C GLY A 158 4.19 13.51 17.44
N PHE A 159 3.21 12.69 17.85
CA PHE A 159 3.43 11.61 18.81
C PHE A 159 4.65 10.74 18.43
N TRP A 160 4.74 10.30 17.17
CA TRP A 160 5.84 9.43 16.72
C TRP A 160 7.22 10.03 16.84
N THR A 161 7.38 11.28 16.41
CA THR A 161 8.68 11.93 16.47
C THR A 161 9.07 12.17 17.92
N HIS A 162 8.12 12.58 18.78
CA HIS A 162 8.37 12.73 20.20
C HIS A 162 8.67 11.40 20.91
N PHE A 163 8.02 10.31 20.50
CA PHE A 163 8.24 8.96 21.03
C PHE A 163 9.62 8.41 20.65
N VAL A 164 9.95 8.39 19.34
CA VAL A 164 11.24 7.88 18.85
C VAL A 164 12.42 8.74 19.31
N LEU A 165 12.24 10.07 19.39
CA LEU A 165 13.27 10.98 19.91
C LEU A 165 13.37 10.96 21.45
N GLY A 166 12.62 10.09 22.14
CA GLY A 166 12.67 9.94 23.61
C GLY A 166 12.18 11.17 24.39
N ARG A 167 11.48 12.11 23.74
CA ARG A 167 11.03 13.37 24.37
C ARG A 167 9.97 13.15 25.45
N TYR A 168 9.28 12.01 25.43
CA TYR A 168 8.34 11.61 26.50
C TYR A 168 9.04 11.11 27.78
N GLN A 169 10.32 10.74 27.71
CA GLN A 169 11.07 10.31 28.90
C GLN A 169 11.61 11.50 29.71
N ARG A 170 11.37 12.74 29.27
CA ARG A 170 11.77 13.96 29.97
C ARG A 170 10.53 14.68 30.50
N PRO A 171 10.19 14.54 31.80
CA PRO A 171 9.03 15.23 32.37
C PRO A 171 9.19 16.74 32.23
N ARG A 172 8.20 17.39 31.60
CA ARG A 172 8.08 18.85 31.59
C ARG A 172 7.05 19.24 32.65
N PRO A 173 7.31 20.28 33.47
CA PRO A 173 6.32 20.77 34.40
C PRO A 173 5.12 21.32 33.61
N GLU A 174 4.02 20.56 33.58
CA GLU A 174 2.73 21.03 33.05
C GLU A 174 2.01 21.81 34.15
N ARG A 175 1.79 23.12 33.94
CA ARG A 175 0.81 23.88 34.72
C ARG A 175 -0.59 23.43 34.28
N ARG A 176 -1.16 22.45 34.97
CA ARG A 176 -2.56 22.07 34.79
C ARG A 176 -3.45 23.00 35.61
N THR A 177 -4.13 23.91 34.93
CA THR A 177 -5.22 24.68 35.54
C THR A 177 -6.43 23.76 35.59
N PHE A 178 -6.77 23.28 36.79
CA PHE A 178 -7.99 22.51 36.98
C PHE A 178 -9.18 23.48 36.96
N LEU A 179 -10.03 23.36 35.94
CA LEU A 179 -11.34 24.01 35.94
C LEU A 179 -12.27 23.10 36.73
N PHE A 180 -12.66 23.52 37.92
CA PHE A 180 -13.79 22.94 38.63
C PHE A 180 -15.06 23.57 38.04
N LEU A 181 -16.01 22.72 37.65
CA LEU A 181 -17.26 23.08 36.97
C LEU A 181 -18.40 23.17 37.99
#